data_AF-A0A3B8JC12-F1
#
_entry.id   AF-A0A3B8JC12-F1
#
_cell.length_a   1.000
_cell.length_b   1.000
_cell.length_c   1.000
_cell.angle_alpha   90.00
_cell.angle_beta   90.00
_cell.angle_gamma   90.00
#
_symmetry.space_group_name_H-M   'P 1'
#
loop_
_entity.id
_entity.type
_entity.pdbx_description
1 polymer ?
#
loop_
_entity_poly.entity_id
_entity_poly.type
_entity_poly.pdbx_seq_one_letter_code
_entity_poly.pdbx_strand_id
1 'polypeptide(L)' 'MIIRKMTIADYDSVYDLWLNTPGMGLNNMDDSKQGIEKFLRRNPETCFVAEKDNRIIGVI' A
#
# COMPACT_ATOMS: atom_id res chain seq x y z
N MET A 1 3.97 -14.55 -9.11
CA MET A 1 4.12 -13.14 -8.67
C MET A 1 3.49 -12.27 -9.75
N ILE A 2 2.63 -11.34 -9.37
CA ILE A 2 1.96 -10.39 -10.26
C ILE A 2 2.20 -8.96 -9.75
N ILE A 3 2.29 -8.00 -10.66
CA ILE A 3 2.28 -6.58 -10.33
C ILE A 3 0.96 -6.01 -10.84
N ARG A 4 0.22 -5.32 -9.98
CA ARG A 4 -1.06 -4.70 -10.33
C ARG A 4 -1.21 -3.36 -9.62
N LYS A 5 -2.16 -2.54 -10.08
CA LYS A 5 -2.53 -1.31 -9.39
C LYS A 5 -2.95 -1.61 -7.96
N MET A 6 -2.48 -0.78 -7.04
CA MET A 6 -2.95 -0.79 -5.67
C MET A 6 -4.39 -0.29 -5.62
N THR A 7 -5.21 -0.95 -4.81
CA THR A 7 -6.57 -0.49 -4.48
C THR A 7 -6.67 -0.26 -2.99
N ILE A 8 -7.71 0.45 -2.56
CA ILE A 8 -7.93 0.67 -1.12
C ILE A 8 -8.20 -0.64 -0.34
N ALA A 9 -8.60 -1.71 -1.05
CA ALA A 9 -8.77 -3.03 -0.45
C ALA A 9 -7.42 -3.66 -0.02
N ASP A 10 -6.31 -3.23 -0.61
CA ASP A 10 -4.97 -3.73 -0.28
C ASP A 10 -4.36 -3.05 0.95
N TYR A 11 -4.99 -1.97 1.43
CA TYR A 11 -4.43 -1.11 2.48
C TYR A 11 -4.01 -1.88 3.73
N ASP A 12 -4.86 -2.77 4.23
CA ASP A 12 -4.57 -3.47 5.49
C ASP A 12 -3.32 -4.37 5.34
N SER A 13 -3.17 -5.04 4.19
CA SER A 13 -1.97 -5.86 3.88
C SER A 13 -0.71 -5.02 3.64
N VAL A 14 -0.86 -3.86 3.01
CA VAL A 14 0.23 -2.90 2.78
C VAL A 14 0.70 -2.27 4.09
N TYR A 15 -0.23 -1.90 4.96
CA TYR A 15 0.07 -1.32 6.26
C TYR A 15 0.79 -2.34 7.16
N ASP A 16 0.35 -3.60 7.16
CA ASP A 16 1.06 -4.69 7.83
C ASP A 16 2.50 -4.85 7.29
N LEU A 17 2.69 -4.78 5.96
CA LEU A 17 4.02 -4.84 5.36
C LEU A 17 4.91 -3.69 5.85
N TRP A 18 4.38 -2.47 5.91
CA TRP A 18 5.10 -1.30 6.38
C TRP A 18 5.48 -1.39 7.86
N LEU A 19 4.57 -1.83 8.72
CA LEU A 19 4.84 -2.06 10.15
C LEU A 19 5.95 -3.08 10.38
N ASN A 20 6.06 -4.07 9.49
CA ASN A 20 7.09 -5.11 9.55
C ASN A 20 8.37 -4.75 8.80
N THR A 21 8.50 -3.53 8.27
CA THR A 21 9.70 -3.05 7.57
C THR A 21 10.51 -2.13 8.49
N PRO A 22 11.67 -2.56 9.02
CA PRO A 22 12.48 -1.73 9.90
C PRO A 22 12.90 -0.43 9.24
N GLY A 23 12.76 0.69 9.96
CA GLY A 23 13.10 2.02 9.46
C GLY A 23 12.00 2.71 8.66
N MET A 24 10.80 2.12 8.54
CA MET A 24 9.65 2.82 7.95
C MET A 24 9.18 3.97 8.83
N GLY A 25 9.17 5.19 8.28
CA GLY A 25 8.73 6.41 8.94
C GLY A 25 7.25 6.70 8.70
N LEU A 26 6.36 5.83 9.18
CA LEU A 26 4.92 6.00 9.03
C LEU A 26 4.39 7.21 9.82
N ASN A 27 3.46 7.94 9.22
CA ASN A 27 2.74 9.04 9.84
C ASN A 27 1.24 8.74 9.96
N ASN A 28 0.61 9.28 11.00
CA ASN A 28 -0.79 8.93 11.33
C ASN A 28 -1.84 9.56 10.40
N MET A 29 -1.46 10.49 9.52
CA MET A 29 -2.40 11.26 8.70
C MET A 29 -2.39 10.80 7.24
N ASP A 30 -1.24 10.86 6.57
CA ASP A 30 -1.09 10.48 5.17
C ASP A 30 -1.07 8.96 5.00
N ASP A 31 -0.41 8.22 5.89
CA ASP A 31 -0.35 6.75 5.83
C ASP A 31 -1.58 6.09 6.48
N SER A 32 -2.56 6.89 6.91
CA SER A 32 -3.88 6.39 7.32
C SER A 32 -4.66 5.86 6.12
N LYS A 33 -5.64 4.98 6.37
CA LYS A 33 -6.53 4.46 5.32
C LYS A 33 -7.20 5.56 4.50
N GLN A 34 -7.59 6.65 5.16
CA GLN A 34 -8.22 7.80 4.52
C GLN A 34 -7.21 8.63 3.71
N GLY A 35 -5.99 8.77 4.21
CA GLY A 35 -4.89 9.45 3.51
C GLY A 35 -4.51 8.70 2.23
N ILE A 36 -4.28 7.39 2.34
CA ILE A 36 -3.99 6.51 1.20
C ILE A 36 -5.15 6.47 0.20
N GLU A 37 -6.41 6.39 0.65
CA GLU A 37 -7.56 6.44 -0.27
C GLU A 37 -7.56 7.73 -1.11
N LYS A 38 -7.35 8.88 -0.46
CA LYS A 38 -7.23 10.16 -1.18
C LYS A 38 -6.04 10.17 -2.13
N PHE A 39 -4.90 9.60 -1.72
CA PHE A 39 -3.70 9.53 -2.55
C PHE A 39 -3.92 8.68 -3.80
N LEU A 40 -4.52 7.49 -3.66
CA LEU A 40 -4.86 6.61 -4.79
C LEU A 40 -5.86 7.28 -5.75
N ARG A 41 -6.86 8.00 -5.23
CA ARG A 41 -7.80 8.76 -6.07
C ARG A 41 -7.14 9.88 -6.85
N ARG A 42 -6.12 10.52 -6.28
CA ARG A 42 -5.33 11.57 -6.95
C ARG A 42 -4.34 11.00 -7.96
N ASN A 43 -3.82 9.80 -7.71
CA ASN A 43 -2.79 9.16 -8.52
C ASN A 43 -3.19 7.73 -8.96
N PRO A 44 -4.24 7.57 -9.78
CA PRO A 44 -4.82 6.25 -10.10
C PRO A 44 -3.90 5.32 -10.89
N GLU A 45 -2.85 5.85 -11.51
CA GLU A 45 -1.97 5.12 -12.43
C GLU A 45 -0.54 4.95 -11.89
N THR A 46 -0.25 5.41 -10.67
CA THR A 46 1.14 5.48 -10.18
C THR A 46 1.44 4.58 -8.99
N CYS A 47 0.42 3.95 -8.38
CA CYS A 47 0.58 3.12 -7.20
C CYS A 47 0.39 1.64 -7.53
N PHE A 48 1.35 0.81 -7.13
CA PHE A 48 1.39 -0.61 -7.49
C PHE A 48 1.66 -1.48 -6.28
N VAL A 49 1.12 -2.68 -6.31
CA VAL A 49 1.46 -3.75 -5.37
C VAL A 49 2.06 -4.94 -6.11
N ALA A 50 3.04 -5.57 -5.46
CA ALA A 50 3.54 -6.88 -5.84
C ALA A 50 2.83 -7.94 -5.00
N GLU A 51 2.17 -8.89 -5.66
CA GLU A 51 1.42 -9.96 -5.02
C GLU A 51 2.00 -11.34 -5.39
N LYS A 52 2.14 -12.21 -4.39
CA LYS A 52 2.55 -13.60 -4.57
C LYS A 52 1.79 -14.46 -3.55
N ASP A 53 1.20 -15.57 -4.02
CA ASP A 53 0.48 -16.53 -3.17
C ASP A 53 -0.59 -15.86 -2.29
N ASN A 54 -1.40 -14.97 -2.89
CA ASN A 54 -2.42 -14.13 -2.22
C ASN A 54 -1.89 -13.21 -1.10
N ARG A 55 -0.60 -12.90 -1.11
CA ARG A 55 0.04 -12.00 -0.15
C ARG A 55 0.70 -10.82 -0.85
N ILE A 56 0.48 -9.62 -0.32
CA ILE A 56 1.22 -8.43 -0.73
C ILE A 56 2.64 -8.53 -0.17
N ILE A 57 3.63 -8.48 -1.06
CA ILE A 57 5.06 -8.61 -0.74
C ILE A 57 5.85 -7.33 -1.07
N GLY A 58 5.19 -6.33 -1.65
CA GLY A 58 5.80 -5.07 -2.03
C GLY A 58 4.75 -4.05 -2.45
N VAL A 59 5.09 -2.77 -2.31
CA VAL A 59 4.24 -1.63 -2.69
C VAL A 59 5.14 -0.47 -3.09
N ILE A 60 4.70 0.32 -4.08
CA ILE A 60 5.35 1.56 -4.53
C ILE A 60 4.32 2.58 -5.01
#